data_AF-A0A180G1S8-F1
#
_entry.id   AF-A0A180G1S8-F1
#
_cell.length_a   1.000
_cell.length_b   1.000
_cell.length_c   1.000
_cell.angle_alpha   90.00
_cell.angle_beta   90.00
_cell.angle_gamma   90.00
#
_symmetry.space_group_name_H-M   'P 1'
#
loop_
_entity.id
_entity.type
_entity.pdbx_description
1 polymer ?
#
loop_
_entity_poly.entity_id
_entity_poly.type
_entity_poly.pdbx_seq_one_letter_code
_entity_poly.pdbx_strand_id
1 'polypeptide(L)'
;MCLENLPRLPRLEDKLQFFDKVLHAYWLDPKQFLQAYLTHDDPKIKSNRRLWGAPIGWPTTTAILIAIKQLVRHTAEGRACWNQYILSEARTSNPHRYEGGARGQFPGGNYHNARKITPDFFLDESKATQTEKLVTADMPFLYKLILHKVQRDQLELSPALKTRGPTRSNSRENQTNQSDSESDKELESDIDTAPAETQRETPLAKKTALEEIEDCEEPFDRANRPHVIASTVCLMVSFAANRRDNALQIQNSVVLLACGVTERVSAYLNYIGLASSRRTAHRAISSLGRLAERKVARQMASQKSPMAPIICLDNLDFKESVHEKLIEKTTQMFHGTWGYLHVPDKQLINEFDPDNFSLKRYQTAIEDSADMKVQPAWFLPDNDASLHFREVLKSQITKVLLGCIATPSDKKQKLRTVPPPIDPIAVKKPDISLFKLMIALDNSTEGVGEVLEGFLRQMNLTSEEFYS
;
A
#
# COMPACT_ATOMS: atom_id res chain seq x y z
N MET A 1 19.44 48.80 -46.33
CA MET A 1 20.87 48.41 -46.19
C MET A 1 21.16 47.39 -47.27
N CYS A 2 22.02 47.72 -48.24
CA CYS A 2 22.51 46.74 -49.21
C CYS A 2 23.41 45.74 -48.47
N LEU A 3 23.07 44.45 -48.50
CA LEU A 3 23.84 43.36 -47.89
C LEU A 3 25.19 43.11 -48.59
N GLU A 4 25.51 43.87 -49.64
CA GLU A 4 26.63 43.65 -50.57
C GLU A 4 28.00 44.07 -50.00
N ASN A 5 28.05 44.85 -48.90
CA ASN A 5 29.29 45.38 -48.32
C ASN A 5 29.62 44.85 -46.91
N LEU A 6 29.17 43.64 -46.56
CA LEU A 6 29.53 43.05 -45.27
C LEU A 6 30.98 42.54 -45.25
N PRO A 7 31.77 42.85 -44.20
CA PRO A 7 33.14 42.34 -44.08
C PRO A 7 33.15 40.81 -44.01
N ARG A 8 34.12 40.16 -44.67
CA ARG A 8 34.33 38.71 -44.55
C ARG A 8 34.96 38.41 -43.19
N LEU A 9 34.17 37.85 -42.28
CA LEU A 9 34.59 37.49 -40.93
C LEU A 9 34.65 35.95 -40.82
N PRO A 10 35.84 35.31 -40.85
CA PRO A 10 35.95 33.86 -40.85
C PRO A 10 35.79 33.24 -39.45
N ARG A 11 36.24 33.92 -38.38
CA ARG A 11 36.15 33.43 -37.00
C ARG A 11 34.85 33.85 -36.34
N LEU A 12 34.37 33.05 -35.39
CA LEU A 12 33.15 33.35 -34.63
C LEU A 12 33.32 34.60 -33.75
N GLU A 13 34.49 34.76 -33.14
CA GLU A 13 34.83 35.92 -32.30
C GLU A 13 34.71 37.24 -33.07
N ASP A 14 35.26 37.29 -34.29
CA ASP A 14 35.20 38.46 -35.16
C ASP A 14 33.75 38.80 -35.54
N LYS A 15 32.92 37.77 -35.79
CA LYS A 15 31.48 37.94 -36.05
C LYS A 15 30.77 38.52 -34.83
N LEU A 16 31.00 37.98 -33.64
CA LEU A 16 30.35 38.44 -32.40
C LEU A 16 30.72 39.89 -32.08
N GLN A 17 32.00 40.26 -32.19
CA GLN A 17 32.46 41.63 -31.98
C GLN A 17 31.90 42.61 -33.02
N PHE A 18 31.74 42.17 -34.27
CA PHE A 18 31.10 42.99 -35.31
C PHE A 18 29.61 43.21 -35.01
N PHE A 19 28.88 42.16 -34.65
CA PHE A 19 27.45 42.28 -34.30
C PHE A 19 27.25 43.15 -33.06
N ASP A 20 28.11 43.05 -32.05
CA ASP A 20 28.07 43.90 -30.87
C ASP A 20 28.23 45.39 -31.21
N LYS A 21 29.21 45.73 -32.06
CA LYS A 21 29.39 47.10 -32.58
C LYS A 21 28.17 47.60 -33.35
N VAL A 22 27.56 46.74 -34.16
CA VAL A 22 26.34 47.09 -34.92
C VAL A 22 25.18 47.34 -33.97
N LEU A 23 24.95 46.48 -32.98
CA LEU A 23 23.88 46.67 -31.99
C LEU A 23 24.04 47.99 -31.24
N HIS A 24 25.26 48.28 -30.77
CA HIS A 24 25.57 49.54 -30.09
C HIS A 24 25.36 50.77 -30.98
N ALA A 25 25.65 50.69 -32.28
CA ALA A 25 25.39 51.78 -33.23
C ALA A 25 23.88 52.10 -33.38
N TYR A 26 23.01 51.14 -33.07
CA TYR A 26 21.55 51.32 -33.05
C TYR A 26 20.98 51.47 -31.63
N TRP A 27 21.81 51.81 -30.65
CA TRP A 27 21.41 52.02 -29.25
C TRP A 27 20.76 50.79 -28.60
N LEU A 28 21.15 49.59 -29.03
CA LEU A 28 20.72 48.32 -28.44
C LEU A 28 21.90 47.62 -27.79
N ASP A 29 21.70 47.10 -26.57
CA ASP A 29 22.62 46.12 -25.99
C ASP A 29 22.18 44.67 -26.33
N PRO A 30 23.06 43.67 -26.18
CA PRO A 30 22.71 42.28 -26.49
C PRO A 30 21.50 41.72 -25.71
N LYS A 31 21.27 42.16 -24.47
CA LYS A 31 20.13 41.70 -23.66
C LYS A 31 18.83 42.34 -24.15
N GLN A 32 18.84 43.65 -24.43
CA GLN A 32 17.71 44.39 -25.00
C GLN A 32 17.34 43.84 -26.38
N PHE A 33 18.34 43.56 -27.22
CA PHE A 33 18.12 42.92 -28.52
C PHE A 33 17.46 41.55 -28.35
N LEU A 34 18.00 40.68 -27.49
CA LEU A 34 17.46 39.34 -27.28
C LEU A 34 16.03 39.40 -26.71
N GLN A 35 15.76 40.29 -25.75
CA GLN A 35 14.44 40.50 -25.19
C GLN A 35 13.44 41.00 -26.24
N ALA A 36 13.82 41.99 -27.06
CA ALA A 36 12.98 42.50 -28.13
C ALA A 36 12.73 41.44 -29.20
N TYR A 37 13.76 40.68 -29.60
CA TYR A 37 13.63 39.60 -30.58
C TYR A 37 12.65 38.51 -30.12
N LEU A 38 12.68 38.17 -28.83
CA LEU A 38 11.81 37.13 -28.26
C LEU A 38 10.36 37.60 -28.04
N THR A 39 10.11 38.90 -27.91
CA THR A 39 8.77 39.43 -27.56
C THR A 39 8.06 40.16 -28.70
N HIS A 40 8.77 40.81 -29.63
CA HIS A 40 8.18 41.69 -30.65
C HIS A 40 7.23 40.98 -31.62
N ASP A 41 6.12 41.61 -32.00
CA ASP A 41 5.04 40.98 -32.79
C ASP A 41 5.20 41.11 -34.32
N ASP A 42 6.38 41.46 -34.82
CA ASP A 42 6.60 41.63 -36.26
C ASP A 42 6.49 40.27 -36.99
N PRO A 43 5.79 40.17 -38.13
CA PRO A 43 5.56 38.90 -38.82
C PRO A 43 6.84 38.14 -39.19
N LYS A 44 7.91 38.86 -39.59
CA LYS A 44 9.18 38.23 -39.96
C LYS A 44 9.92 37.73 -38.70
N ILE A 45 9.96 38.53 -37.63
CA ILE A 45 10.56 38.13 -36.35
C ILE A 45 9.81 36.93 -35.75
N LYS A 46 8.48 36.95 -35.79
CA LYS A 46 7.61 35.87 -35.32
C LYS A 46 7.84 34.58 -36.10
N SER A 47 7.98 34.67 -37.43
CA SER A 47 8.36 33.54 -38.28
C SER A 47 9.73 32.96 -37.92
N ASN A 48 10.72 33.82 -37.65
CA ASN A 48 12.07 33.36 -37.28
C ASN A 48 12.13 32.67 -35.91
N ARG A 49 11.27 33.06 -34.96
CA ARG A 49 11.21 32.41 -33.64
C ARG A 49 10.25 31.22 -33.54
N ARG A 50 9.53 30.87 -34.61
CA ARG A 50 8.51 29.79 -34.59
C ARG A 50 9.03 28.43 -34.12
N LEU A 51 10.32 28.16 -34.32
CA LEU A 51 10.94 26.88 -33.96
C LEU A 51 11.48 26.84 -32.51
N TRP A 52 11.54 27.96 -31.78
CA TRP A 52 12.13 28.00 -30.44
C TRP A 52 11.41 27.10 -29.43
N GLY A 53 10.08 26.98 -29.54
CA GLY A 53 9.27 26.07 -28.73
C GLY A 53 8.89 24.76 -29.44
N ALA A 54 9.26 24.59 -30.71
CA ALA A 54 8.93 23.38 -31.47
C ALA A 54 9.87 22.23 -31.08
N PRO A 55 9.42 20.96 -31.11
CA PRO A 55 10.27 19.81 -30.76
C PRO A 55 11.59 19.76 -31.54
N ILE A 56 11.58 20.20 -32.81
CA ILE A 56 12.74 20.22 -33.70
C ILE A 56 13.76 21.30 -33.29
N GLY A 57 13.31 22.46 -32.78
CA GLY A 57 14.20 23.55 -32.36
C GLY A 57 14.52 23.55 -30.87
N TRP A 58 13.77 22.83 -30.05
CA TRP A 58 13.96 22.73 -28.60
C TRP A 58 15.38 22.37 -28.14
N PRO A 59 16.13 21.45 -28.80
CA PRO A 59 17.51 21.17 -28.42
C PRO A 59 18.40 22.41 -28.50
N THR A 60 18.24 23.23 -29.53
CA THR A 60 19.02 24.48 -29.70
C THR A 60 18.60 25.56 -28.71
N THR A 61 17.30 25.68 -28.42
CA THR A 61 16.79 26.55 -27.35
C THR A 61 17.34 26.14 -25.98
N THR A 62 17.38 24.84 -25.71
CA THR A 62 17.94 24.29 -24.47
C THR A 62 19.42 24.59 -24.32
N ALA A 63 20.20 24.50 -25.41
CA ALA A 63 21.61 24.87 -25.40
C ALA A 63 21.82 26.35 -25.02
N ILE A 64 20.99 27.26 -25.53
CA ILE A 64 21.01 28.68 -25.15
C ILE A 64 20.70 28.86 -23.66
N LEU A 65 19.65 28.20 -23.15
CA LEU A 65 19.29 28.27 -21.73
C LEU A 65 20.41 27.72 -20.82
N ILE A 66 21.10 26.65 -21.24
CA ILE A 66 22.25 26.10 -20.52
C ILE A 66 23.42 27.09 -20.52
N ALA A 67 23.71 27.74 -21.64
CA ALA A 67 24.77 28.75 -21.72
C ALA A 67 24.46 29.96 -20.81
N ILE A 68 23.21 30.44 -20.81
CA ILE A 68 22.75 31.50 -19.89
C ILE A 68 22.91 31.05 -18.43
N LYS A 69 22.47 29.82 -18.10
CA LYS A 69 22.62 29.25 -16.76
C LYS A 69 24.08 29.20 -16.32
N GLN A 70 24.99 28.75 -17.18
CA GLN A 70 26.42 28.69 -16.87
C GLN A 70 26.98 30.08 -16.59
N LEU A 71 26.65 31.06 -17.45
CA LEU A 71 27.09 32.45 -17.30
C LEU A 71 26.59 33.07 -15.98
N VAL A 72 25.30 32.91 -15.67
CA VAL A 72 24.69 33.49 -14.45
C VAL A 72 25.21 32.80 -13.19
N ARG A 73 25.51 31.49 -13.24
CA ARG A 73 25.94 30.73 -12.06
C ARG A 73 27.44 30.85 -11.73
N HIS A 74 28.20 31.72 -12.41
CA HIS A 74 29.62 31.93 -12.11
C HIS A 74 29.87 32.54 -10.72
N THR A 75 28.99 33.42 -10.25
CA THR A 75 29.10 34.05 -8.92
C THR A 75 28.12 33.42 -7.93
N ALA A 76 28.41 33.54 -6.63
CA ALA A 76 27.50 33.07 -5.58
C ALA A 76 26.14 33.80 -5.64
N GLU A 77 26.16 35.11 -5.83
CA GLU A 77 24.97 35.95 -6.00
C GLU A 77 24.16 35.54 -7.24
N GLY A 78 24.83 35.35 -8.37
CA GLY A 78 24.17 34.91 -9.59
C GLY A 78 23.53 33.51 -9.47
N ARG A 79 24.15 32.59 -8.72
CA ARG A 79 23.52 31.31 -8.36
C ARG A 79 22.23 31.50 -7.54
N ALA A 80 22.22 32.44 -6.59
CA ALA A 80 21.03 32.74 -5.80
C ALA A 80 19.90 33.31 -6.67
N CYS A 81 20.21 34.28 -7.55
CA CYS A 81 19.24 34.84 -8.49
C CYS A 81 18.66 33.77 -9.43
N TRP A 82 19.51 32.88 -9.96
CA TRP A 82 19.03 31.78 -10.81
C TRP A 82 18.09 30.83 -10.06
N ASN A 83 18.44 30.45 -8.84
CA ASN A 83 17.59 29.57 -8.03
C ASN A 83 16.24 30.25 -7.69
N GLN A 84 16.26 31.54 -7.37
CA GLN A 84 15.04 32.31 -7.12
C GLN A 84 14.16 32.42 -8.36
N TYR A 85 14.76 32.59 -9.55
CA TYR A 85 14.04 32.57 -10.82
C TYR A 85 13.42 31.20 -11.10
N ILE A 86 14.15 30.10 -10.93
CA ILE A 86 13.58 28.76 -11.12
C ILE A 86 12.44 28.50 -10.12
N LEU A 87 12.55 29.00 -8.89
CA LEU A 87 11.46 28.90 -7.91
C LEU A 87 10.24 29.74 -8.31
N SER A 88 10.43 30.97 -8.84
CA SER A 88 9.31 31.78 -9.34
C SER A 88 8.65 31.17 -10.56
N GLU A 89 9.45 30.59 -11.47
CA GLU A 89 8.93 29.84 -12.61
C GLU A 89 8.21 28.58 -12.14
N ALA A 90 8.71 27.83 -11.16
CA ALA A 90 8.00 26.67 -10.62
C ALA A 90 6.67 27.06 -9.95
N ARG A 91 6.56 28.27 -9.38
CA ARG A 91 5.29 28.82 -8.84
C ARG A 91 4.33 29.28 -9.95
N THR A 92 4.85 29.90 -11.00
CA THR A 92 4.05 30.52 -12.09
C THR A 92 3.65 29.50 -13.16
N SER A 93 4.57 28.59 -13.47
CA SER A 93 4.38 27.36 -14.26
C SER A 93 3.62 26.29 -13.50
N ASN A 94 3.34 26.50 -12.21
CA ASN A 94 2.20 25.88 -11.54
C ASN A 94 0.99 26.78 -11.73
N PRO A 95 0.31 26.69 -12.88
CA PRO A 95 -0.97 27.33 -13.02
C PRO A 95 -1.85 26.72 -11.93
N HIS A 96 -2.52 27.55 -11.15
CA HIS A 96 -3.69 27.18 -10.36
C HIS A 96 -4.86 26.62 -11.22
N ARG A 97 -4.56 26.04 -12.40
CA ARG A 97 -5.46 25.46 -13.39
C ARG A 97 -5.00 24.11 -13.98
N TYR A 98 -3.75 23.66 -13.80
CA TYR A 98 -3.30 22.35 -14.34
C TYR A 98 -2.61 21.42 -13.33
N GLU A 99 -2.11 21.91 -12.19
CA GLU A 99 -1.76 21.03 -11.07
C GLU A 99 -2.77 21.21 -9.93
N GLY A 100 -3.59 20.20 -9.71
CA GLY A 100 -4.76 20.27 -8.85
C GLY A 100 -5.90 19.53 -9.52
N GLY A 101 -6.25 18.38 -8.97
CA GLY A 101 -7.26 17.53 -9.57
C GLY A 101 -8.66 18.14 -9.53
N ALA A 102 -9.60 17.39 -10.10
CA ALA A 102 -10.97 17.84 -10.25
C ALA A 102 -11.58 18.29 -8.91
N ARG A 103 -12.17 19.48 -8.91
CA ARG A 103 -12.82 20.06 -7.72
C ARG A 103 -14.22 19.47 -7.56
N GLY A 104 -14.57 19.15 -6.31
CA GLY A 104 -15.92 18.69 -5.96
C GLY A 104 -15.93 17.27 -5.40
N GLN A 105 -17.13 16.74 -5.23
CA GLN A 105 -17.37 15.42 -4.65
C GLN A 105 -16.94 14.30 -5.61
N PHE A 106 -16.21 13.32 -5.10
CA PHE A 106 -15.91 12.08 -5.82
C PHE A 106 -17.19 11.37 -6.26
N PRO A 107 -17.28 10.84 -7.51
CA PRO A 107 -16.18 10.65 -8.49
C PRO A 107 -15.89 11.86 -9.39
N GLY A 108 -16.76 12.88 -9.42
CA GLY A 108 -16.59 14.07 -10.27
C GLY A 108 -15.49 15.03 -9.81
N GLY A 109 -15.02 14.88 -8.57
CA GLY A 109 -13.87 15.57 -8.01
C GLY A 109 -13.08 14.68 -7.04
N ASN A 110 -12.13 15.25 -6.32
CA ASN A 110 -11.23 14.50 -5.44
C ASN A 110 -11.70 14.42 -3.97
N TYR A 111 -12.88 14.97 -3.64
CA TYR A 111 -13.42 14.98 -2.27
C TYR A 111 -14.19 13.72 -1.91
N HIS A 112 -13.72 13.02 -0.88
CA HIS A 112 -14.41 11.91 -0.27
C HIS A 112 -15.17 12.37 0.97
N ASN A 113 -16.48 12.13 0.96
CA ASN A 113 -17.33 12.42 2.10
C ASN A 113 -17.29 11.23 3.06
N ALA A 114 -16.71 11.43 4.24
CA ALA A 114 -16.59 10.40 5.26
C ALA A 114 -17.92 9.71 5.63
N ARG A 115 -19.07 10.37 5.47
CA ARG A 115 -20.38 9.76 5.75
C ARG A 115 -20.91 8.84 4.65
N LYS A 116 -20.23 8.75 3.51
CA LYS A 116 -20.63 7.99 2.32
C LYS A 116 -19.54 7.03 1.85
N ILE A 117 -18.53 6.75 2.69
CA ILE A 117 -17.45 5.83 2.34
C ILE A 117 -17.96 4.40 2.38
N THR A 118 -17.58 3.63 1.35
CA THR A 118 -17.84 2.20 1.19
C THR A 118 -16.55 1.40 1.39
N PRO A 119 -16.62 0.07 1.62
CA PRO A 119 -15.43 -0.78 1.69
C PRO A 119 -14.53 -0.69 0.45
N ASP A 120 -15.10 -0.49 -0.73
CA ASP A 120 -14.38 -0.41 -2.02
C ASP A 120 -13.32 0.70 -2.04
N PHE A 121 -13.52 1.75 -1.24
CA PHE A 121 -12.58 2.85 -1.08
C PHE A 121 -11.21 2.41 -0.53
N PHE A 122 -11.15 1.29 0.20
CA PHE A 122 -9.92 0.76 0.80
C PHE A 122 -9.27 -0.35 -0.02
N LEU A 123 -9.88 -0.77 -1.14
CA LEU A 123 -9.30 -1.76 -2.05
C LEU A 123 -8.03 -1.21 -2.72
N ASP A 124 -7.07 -2.09 -2.97
CA ASP A 124 -5.79 -1.70 -3.57
C ASP A 124 -5.94 -1.21 -5.00
N GLU A 125 -6.90 -1.74 -5.76
CA GLU A 125 -7.25 -1.24 -7.10
C GLU A 125 -7.72 0.23 -7.06
N SER A 126 -8.56 0.59 -6.08
CA SER A 126 -9.03 1.96 -5.88
C SER A 126 -7.87 2.90 -5.53
N LYS A 127 -6.96 2.46 -4.65
CA LYS A 127 -5.75 3.22 -4.28
C LYS A 127 -4.79 3.40 -5.46
N ALA A 128 -4.58 2.34 -6.24
CA ALA A 128 -3.71 2.35 -7.42
C ALA A 128 -4.26 3.31 -8.48
N THR A 129 -5.55 3.20 -8.80
CA THR A 129 -6.23 4.10 -9.76
C THR A 129 -6.11 5.56 -9.36
N GLN A 130 -6.29 5.86 -8.07
CA GLN A 130 -6.13 7.21 -7.55
C GLN A 130 -4.70 7.72 -7.65
N THR A 131 -3.73 6.86 -7.29
CA THR A 131 -2.30 7.19 -7.36
C THR A 131 -1.86 7.43 -8.80
N GLU A 132 -2.34 6.61 -9.74
CA GLU A 132 -2.08 6.78 -11.17
C GLU A 132 -2.62 8.11 -11.69
N LYS A 133 -3.88 8.44 -11.38
CA LYS A 133 -4.48 9.73 -11.73
C LYS A 133 -3.67 10.91 -11.18
N LEU A 134 -3.23 10.81 -9.92
CA LEU A 134 -2.41 11.83 -9.29
C LEU A 134 -1.08 12.05 -10.03
N VAL A 135 -0.38 10.96 -10.32
CA VAL A 135 0.96 10.97 -10.92
C VAL A 135 0.95 11.38 -12.40
N THR A 136 -0.10 11.02 -13.13
CA THR A 136 -0.17 11.24 -14.58
C THR A 136 -0.87 12.54 -14.94
N ALA A 137 -1.93 12.90 -14.22
CA ALA A 137 -2.81 14.02 -14.59
C ALA A 137 -2.80 15.16 -13.57
N ASP A 138 -2.94 14.86 -12.26
CA ASP A 138 -3.20 15.94 -11.29
C ASP A 138 -1.91 16.67 -10.84
N MET A 139 -0.77 15.98 -10.68
CA MET A 139 0.50 16.57 -10.21
C MET A 139 1.77 15.94 -10.85
N PRO A 140 1.85 15.80 -12.18
CA PRO A 140 2.95 15.08 -12.83
C PRO A 140 4.31 15.77 -12.70
N PHE A 141 4.36 17.11 -12.61
CA PHE A 141 5.63 17.82 -12.49
C PHE A 141 6.20 17.68 -11.07
N LEU A 142 5.39 17.93 -10.04
CA LEU A 142 5.81 17.75 -8.65
C LEU A 142 6.22 16.30 -8.36
N TYR A 143 5.43 15.32 -8.84
CA TYR A 143 5.75 13.90 -8.67
C TYR A 143 7.12 13.55 -9.27
N LYS A 144 7.36 13.92 -10.54
CA LYS A 144 8.65 13.63 -11.20
C LYS A 144 9.81 14.32 -10.50
N LEU A 145 9.61 15.56 -10.03
CA LEU A 145 10.64 16.30 -9.28
C LEU A 145 11.03 15.56 -8.00
N ILE A 146 10.07 15.12 -7.20
CA ILE A 146 10.33 14.39 -5.95
C ILE A 146 10.91 13.01 -6.25
N LEU A 147 10.35 12.29 -7.22
CA LEU A 147 10.83 10.97 -7.62
C LEU A 147 12.31 11.01 -8.00
N HIS A 148 12.71 11.97 -8.86
CA HIS A 148 14.11 12.13 -9.24
C HIS A 148 15.02 12.51 -8.07
N LYS A 149 14.50 13.26 -7.09
CA LYS A 149 15.28 13.61 -5.89
C LYS A 149 15.52 12.39 -5.01
N VAL A 150 14.47 11.62 -4.73
CA VAL A 150 14.55 10.42 -3.87
C VAL A 150 15.39 9.32 -4.54
N GLN A 151 15.29 9.14 -5.85
CA GLN A 151 16.10 8.15 -6.59
C GLN A 151 17.58 8.49 -6.64
N ARG A 152 17.94 9.78 -6.70
CA ARG A 152 19.35 10.21 -6.79
C ARG A 152 20.12 9.87 -5.52
N ASP A 153 19.47 9.95 -4.36
CA ASP A 153 20.07 9.61 -3.08
C ASP A 153 20.27 8.08 -2.91
N GLN A 154 19.52 7.24 -3.63
CA GLN A 154 19.74 5.78 -3.62
C GLN A 154 20.97 5.35 -4.46
N LEU A 155 21.35 6.12 -5.48
CA LEU A 155 22.53 5.83 -6.31
C LEU A 155 23.85 6.28 -5.65
N GLU A 156 23.81 7.20 -4.69
CA GLU A 156 25.02 7.64 -3.97
C GLU A 156 25.34 6.78 -2.73
N LEU A 157 24.45 5.86 -2.32
CA LEU A 157 24.72 4.86 -1.27
C LEU A 157 25.46 3.59 -1.77
N SER A 158 26.03 3.61 -2.98
CA SER A 158 26.86 2.51 -3.48
C SER A 158 28.21 3.01 -4.03
N PRO A 159 29.22 3.27 -3.20
CA PRO A 159 30.56 3.57 -3.70
C PRO A 159 31.48 2.37 -3.48
N ALA A 160 31.68 1.50 -4.48
CA ALA A 160 32.97 0.83 -4.67
C ALA A 160 33.15 0.20 -6.05
N LEU A 161 34.29 0.56 -6.67
CA LEU A 161 35.05 -0.21 -7.66
C LEU A 161 34.48 -0.38 -9.07
N LYS A 162 34.76 0.59 -9.96
CA LYS A 162 35.28 0.29 -11.32
C LYS A 162 36.29 1.34 -11.79
N THR A 163 37.56 1.08 -11.50
CA THR A 163 38.65 1.58 -12.36
C THR A 163 39.53 0.39 -12.75
N ARG A 164 39.40 -0.11 -13.97
CA ARG A 164 40.56 -0.35 -14.83
C ARG A 164 40.18 -0.64 -16.27
N GLY A 165 40.87 0.06 -17.18
CA GLY A 165 40.94 -0.26 -18.60
C GLY A 165 41.75 -1.53 -18.91
N PRO A 166 41.89 -1.87 -20.20
CA PRO A 166 41.81 -3.24 -20.70
C PRO A 166 43.18 -3.88 -20.97
N THR A 167 43.25 -5.22 -21.02
CA THR A 167 43.93 -6.01 -22.08
C THR A 167 43.59 -7.52 -21.98
N ARG A 168 43.17 -8.08 -23.13
CA ARG A 168 43.21 -9.45 -23.71
C ARG A 168 43.95 -10.58 -22.94
N SER A 169 43.65 -11.88 -23.02
CA SER A 169 42.77 -12.72 -23.87
C SER A 169 42.76 -14.18 -23.35
N ASN A 170 41.65 -14.92 -23.61
CA ASN A 170 41.45 -16.39 -23.66
C ASN A 170 41.70 -17.19 -22.35
N SER A 171 40.92 -18.20 -21.92
CA SER A 171 39.92 -19.08 -22.56
C SER A 171 39.21 -19.94 -21.49
N ARG A 172 37.96 -20.36 -21.80
CA ARG A 172 37.19 -21.55 -21.35
C ARG A 172 36.67 -21.69 -19.89
N GLU A 173 35.33 -21.68 -19.83
CA GLU A 173 34.35 -22.51 -19.11
C GLU A 173 34.49 -22.90 -17.62
N ASN A 174 33.37 -22.62 -16.93
CA ASN A 174 32.66 -23.34 -15.86
C ASN A 174 32.99 -23.11 -14.37
N GLN A 175 31.90 -22.80 -13.64
CA GLN A 175 31.63 -22.93 -12.19
C GLN A 175 32.40 -21.91 -11.33
N THR A 176 31.83 -21.25 -10.31
CA THR A 176 30.90 -21.72 -9.28
C THR A 176 30.25 -20.49 -8.63
N ASN A 177 28.96 -20.56 -8.30
CA ASN A 177 28.32 -19.64 -7.36
C ASN A 177 28.87 -19.96 -5.96
N GLN A 178 29.45 -18.97 -5.30
CA GLN A 178 29.72 -19.02 -3.87
C GLN A 178 29.07 -17.80 -3.24
N SER A 179 28.07 -18.11 -2.42
CA SER A 179 27.37 -17.26 -1.48
C SER A 179 28.34 -16.74 -0.42
N ASP A 180 28.37 -15.43 -0.19
CA ASP A 180 28.79 -14.87 1.09
C ASP A 180 27.68 -13.96 1.61
N SER A 181 27.07 -14.47 2.68
CA SER A 181 26.18 -13.77 3.59
C SER A 181 27.01 -12.96 4.57
N GLU A 182 26.89 -11.63 4.57
CA GLU A 182 27.36 -10.80 5.68
C GLU A 182 26.18 -10.06 6.29
N SER A 183 25.98 -10.37 7.57
CA SER A 183 24.97 -9.82 8.46
C SER A 183 25.52 -8.56 9.14
N ASP A 184 24.92 -7.41 8.88
CA ASP A 184 25.19 -6.21 9.66
C ASP A 184 24.28 -6.19 10.90
N LYS A 185 24.83 -6.65 12.02
CA LYS A 185 24.36 -6.32 13.37
C LYS A 185 25.07 -5.04 13.79
N GLU A 186 24.39 -3.91 13.74
CA GLU A 186 24.89 -2.70 14.41
C GLU A 186 24.52 -2.74 15.89
N LEU A 187 25.59 -2.69 16.71
CA LEU A 187 25.57 -2.50 18.14
C LEU A 187 25.14 -1.06 18.46
N GLU A 188 24.08 -0.88 19.25
CA GLU A 188 23.92 0.33 20.06
C GLU A 188 24.54 0.05 21.44
N SER A 189 25.59 0.81 21.76
CA SER A 189 26.30 0.77 23.03
C SER A 189 25.58 1.58 24.10
N ASP A 190 25.50 0.98 25.28
CA ASP A 190 24.93 1.44 26.54
C ASP A 190 25.34 2.86 26.98
N ILE A 191 24.40 3.56 27.63
CA ILE A 191 24.71 4.42 28.79
C ILE A 191 23.76 4.04 29.94
N ASP A 192 24.40 3.66 31.04
CA ASP A 192 23.90 3.20 32.34
C ASP A 192 22.69 3.95 32.92
N THR A 193 21.78 3.21 33.57
CA THR A 193 21.49 3.35 35.01
C THR A 193 20.74 2.09 35.49
N ALA A 194 21.44 1.18 36.18
CA ALA A 194 20.82 0.09 36.93
C ALA A 194 20.03 0.63 38.14
N PRO A 195 18.96 -0.08 38.56
CA PRO A 195 19.07 -0.69 39.89
C PRO A 195 18.51 -2.12 39.98
N ALA A 196 19.34 -2.95 40.61
CA ALA A 196 19.04 -4.10 41.46
C ALA A 196 18.14 -5.21 40.91
N GLU A 197 18.81 -6.29 40.47
CA GLU A 197 18.26 -7.64 40.42
C GLU A 197 17.61 -8.02 41.76
N THR A 198 16.34 -8.43 41.72
CA THR A 198 15.83 -9.38 42.71
C THR A 198 15.39 -10.62 41.93
N GLN A 199 16.26 -11.61 41.91
CA GLN A 199 15.96 -12.94 41.38
C GLN A 199 14.83 -13.56 42.21
N ARG A 200 13.67 -13.76 41.58
CA ARG A 200 12.68 -14.73 42.05
C ARG A 200 12.45 -15.74 40.94
N GLU A 201 13.15 -16.85 41.07
CA GLU A 201 12.93 -18.06 40.29
C GLU A 201 11.50 -18.58 40.57
N THR A 202 10.71 -18.74 39.52
CA THR A 202 9.56 -19.66 39.53
C THR A 202 9.66 -20.57 38.29
N PRO A 203 9.68 -21.90 38.46
CA PRO A 203 10.02 -22.85 37.40
C PRO A 203 8.78 -23.26 36.60
N LEU A 204 8.27 -22.41 35.70
CA LEU A 204 7.29 -22.83 34.68
C LEU A 204 7.12 -21.82 33.53
N ALA A 205 8.19 -21.48 32.80
CA ALA A 205 8.07 -20.61 31.61
C ALA A 205 9.25 -20.74 30.61
N LYS A 206 9.71 -21.96 30.32
CA LYS A 206 10.69 -22.20 29.24
C LYS A 206 10.28 -23.43 28.43
N LYS A 207 9.33 -23.19 27.52
CA LYS A 207 8.79 -24.01 26.41
C LYS A 207 7.42 -23.35 26.21
N THR A 208 7.23 -22.38 25.33
CA THR A 208 7.47 -22.39 23.88
C THR A 208 7.43 -20.92 23.44
N ALA A 209 8.57 -20.34 23.08
CA ALA A 209 8.66 -18.99 22.50
C ALA A 209 9.70 -19.00 21.37
N LEU A 210 9.68 -20.10 20.61
CA LEU A 210 10.44 -20.30 19.40
C LEU A 210 9.45 -20.94 18.43
N GLU A 211 9.29 -20.27 17.28
CA GLU A 211 8.58 -20.72 16.08
C GLU A 211 7.06 -20.49 16.03
N GLU A 212 6.67 -19.21 16.01
CA GLU A 212 5.69 -18.70 15.04
C GLU A 212 6.20 -17.34 14.53
N ILE A 213 7.36 -17.35 13.88
CA ILE A 213 7.66 -16.31 12.88
C ILE A 213 7.08 -16.90 11.61
N GLU A 214 5.79 -16.65 11.39
CA GLU A 214 5.24 -16.66 10.05
C GLU A 214 6.19 -15.78 9.22
N ASP A 215 6.72 -16.32 8.12
CA ASP A 215 7.54 -15.56 7.18
C ASP A 215 6.71 -14.34 6.73
N CYS A 216 6.86 -13.23 7.44
CA CYS A 216 6.36 -11.94 7.01
C CYS A 216 7.08 -11.64 5.70
N GLU A 217 6.45 -11.96 4.56
CA GLU A 217 6.87 -11.42 3.28
C GLU A 217 7.15 -9.93 3.48
N GLU A 218 8.39 -9.48 3.22
CA GLU A 218 8.77 -8.08 3.47
C GLU A 218 7.71 -7.17 2.82
N PRO A 219 6.88 -6.42 3.58
CA PRO A 219 5.70 -5.74 3.03
C PRO A 219 6.07 -4.55 2.11
N PHE A 220 7.37 -4.28 1.95
CA PHE A 220 7.89 -3.07 1.38
C PHE A 220 8.93 -3.40 0.32
N ASP A 221 8.48 -3.50 -0.93
CA ASP A 221 9.37 -3.55 -2.08
C ASP A 221 10.26 -2.29 -2.11
N ARG A 222 11.56 -2.48 -1.83
CA ARG A 222 12.55 -1.39 -1.81
C ARG A 222 12.65 -0.69 -3.17
N ALA A 223 12.34 -1.39 -4.27
CA ALA A 223 12.33 -0.81 -5.62
C ALA A 223 11.14 0.16 -5.81
N ASN A 224 10.03 -0.06 -5.10
CA ASN A 224 8.83 0.78 -5.20
C ASN A 224 8.86 1.98 -4.20
N ARG A 225 9.76 1.98 -3.23
CA ARG A 225 9.86 3.03 -2.20
C ARG A 225 9.92 4.46 -2.77
N PRO A 226 10.70 4.79 -3.81
CA PRO A 226 10.73 6.15 -4.36
C PRO A 226 9.39 6.61 -4.93
N HIS A 227 8.66 5.70 -5.56
CA HIS A 227 7.32 5.98 -6.09
C HIS A 227 6.32 6.25 -4.96
N VAL A 228 6.34 5.42 -3.91
CA VAL A 228 5.46 5.59 -2.73
C VAL A 228 5.74 6.91 -2.02
N ILE A 229 7.01 7.29 -1.83
CA ILE A 229 7.37 8.58 -1.22
C ILE A 229 6.88 9.74 -2.10
N ALA A 230 7.19 9.72 -3.39
CA ALA A 230 6.83 10.81 -4.30
C ALA A 230 5.32 11.02 -4.42
N SER A 231 4.55 9.93 -4.54
CA SER A 231 3.09 9.97 -4.57
C SER A 231 2.49 10.45 -3.25
N THR A 232 2.99 9.95 -2.12
CA THR A 232 2.52 10.36 -0.78
C THR A 232 2.76 11.84 -0.54
N VAL A 233 3.94 12.38 -0.88
CA VAL A 233 4.22 13.81 -0.73
C VAL A 233 3.31 14.65 -1.63
N CYS A 234 3.03 14.20 -2.86
CA CYS A 234 2.05 14.89 -3.71
C CYS A 234 0.65 14.93 -3.07
N LEU A 235 0.20 13.81 -2.48
CA LEU A 235 -1.08 13.74 -1.75
C LEU A 235 -1.11 14.62 -0.49
N MET A 236 0.02 14.75 0.20
CA MET A 236 0.15 15.67 1.33
C MET A 236 0.03 17.13 0.88
N VAL A 237 0.73 17.50 -0.19
CA VAL A 237 0.71 18.86 -0.75
C VAL A 237 -0.68 19.20 -1.28
N SER A 238 -1.33 18.28 -2.01
CA SER A 238 -2.69 18.49 -2.52
C SER A 238 -3.69 18.70 -1.38
N PHE A 239 -3.63 17.87 -0.34
CA PHE A 239 -4.52 18.01 0.82
C PHE A 239 -4.25 19.27 1.63
N ALA A 240 -2.98 19.66 1.79
CA ALA A 240 -2.59 20.88 2.50
C ALA A 240 -3.09 22.14 1.76
N ALA A 241 -2.98 22.16 0.43
CA ALA A 241 -3.49 23.24 -0.42
C ALA A 241 -5.03 23.25 -0.47
N ASN A 242 -5.65 22.07 -0.49
CA ASN A 242 -7.09 21.90 -0.55
C ASN A 242 -7.51 20.69 0.30
N ARG A 243 -8.08 20.96 1.49
CA ARG A 243 -8.55 19.92 2.42
C ARG A 243 -9.67 19.04 1.84
N ARG A 244 -10.17 19.36 0.65
CA ARG A 244 -11.11 18.53 -0.12
C ARG A 244 -10.41 17.46 -0.95
N ASP A 245 -9.08 17.40 -1.02
CA ASP A 245 -8.34 16.30 -1.66
C ASP A 245 -7.86 15.34 -0.57
N ASN A 246 -8.78 14.55 -0.03
CA ASN A 246 -8.64 13.95 1.32
C ASN A 246 -8.62 12.42 1.36
N ALA A 247 -8.46 11.74 0.23
CA ALA A 247 -8.61 10.30 0.17
C ALA A 247 -7.57 9.55 1.01
N LEU A 248 -6.28 9.75 0.72
CA LEU A 248 -5.18 9.17 1.51
C LEU A 248 -5.35 9.50 2.99
N GLN A 249 -5.71 10.74 3.29
CA GLN A 249 -5.85 11.20 4.66
C GLN A 249 -6.98 10.51 5.40
N ILE A 250 -8.11 10.21 4.74
CA ILE A 250 -9.16 9.41 5.36
C ILE A 250 -8.71 7.95 5.52
N GLN A 251 -8.04 7.37 4.52
CA GLN A 251 -7.52 6.00 4.62
C GLN A 251 -6.59 5.86 5.82
N ASN A 252 -5.57 6.71 5.89
CA ASN A 252 -4.62 6.74 6.99
C ASN A 252 -5.34 6.97 8.32
N SER A 253 -6.27 7.92 8.42
CA SER A 253 -6.96 8.14 9.69
C SER A 253 -7.79 6.95 10.18
N VAL A 254 -8.44 6.21 9.27
CA VAL A 254 -9.22 5.03 9.64
C VAL A 254 -8.29 3.90 10.09
N VAL A 255 -7.20 3.66 9.35
CA VAL A 255 -6.20 2.64 9.70
C VAL A 255 -5.52 2.96 11.02
N LEU A 256 -5.00 4.18 11.18
CA LEU A 256 -4.35 4.62 12.42
C LEU A 256 -5.28 4.52 13.62
N LEU A 257 -6.55 4.88 13.47
CA LEU A 257 -7.54 4.75 14.53
C LEU A 257 -7.78 3.27 14.90
N ALA A 258 -7.84 2.37 13.91
CA ALA A 258 -7.97 0.94 14.13
C ALA A 258 -6.72 0.34 14.80
N CYS A 259 -5.53 0.84 14.46
CA CYS A 259 -4.26 0.45 15.08
C CYS A 259 -4.02 1.07 16.48
N GLY A 260 -5.01 1.73 17.07
CA GLY A 260 -4.90 2.27 18.43
C GLY A 260 -4.00 3.52 18.54
N VAL A 261 -3.72 4.22 17.44
CA VAL A 261 -2.87 5.41 17.46
C VAL A 261 -3.49 6.49 18.35
N THR A 262 -2.67 7.05 19.24
CA THR A 262 -3.10 8.06 20.21
C THR A 262 -3.61 9.32 19.52
N GLU A 263 -4.50 10.07 20.21
CA GLU A 263 -5.02 11.33 19.67
C GLU A 263 -3.90 12.34 19.38
N ARG A 264 -2.86 12.39 20.23
CA ARG A 264 -1.71 13.28 20.04
C ARG A 264 -0.98 13.00 18.72
N VAL A 265 -0.69 11.74 18.43
CA VAL A 265 -0.03 11.33 17.18
C VAL A 265 -0.96 11.57 15.99
N SER A 266 -2.25 11.22 16.12
CA SER A 266 -3.25 11.47 15.07
C SER A 266 -3.38 12.96 14.75
N ALA A 267 -3.37 13.84 15.75
CA ALA A 267 -3.40 15.29 15.58
C ALA A 267 -2.16 15.82 14.88
N TYR A 268 -0.97 15.32 15.22
CA TYR A 268 0.27 15.66 14.53
C TYR A 268 0.24 15.23 13.06
N LEU A 269 -0.17 13.99 12.77
CA LEU A 269 -0.30 13.48 11.40
C LEU A 269 -1.33 14.27 10.59
N ASN A 270 -2.40 14.76 11.25
CA ASN A 270 -3.35 15.66 10.61
C ASN A 270 -2.77 17.05 10.31
N TYR A 271 -1.96 17.58 11.23
CA TYR A 271 -1.29 18.85 11.08
C TYR A 271 -0.37 18.86 9.86
N ILE A 272 0.46 17.83 9.69
CA ILE A 272 1.38 17.70 8.54
C ILE A 272 0.71 17.21 7.26
N GLY A 273 -0.58 16.86 7.29
CA GLY A 273 -1.35 16.48 6.11
C GLY A 273 -1.27 15.01 5.70
N LEU A 274 -0.75 14.13 6.57
CA LEU A 274 -0.75 12.67 6.35
C LEU A 274 -2.07 12.01 6.73
N ALA A 275 -2.83 12.60 7.64
CA ALA A 275 -4.10 12.06 8.10
C ALA A 275 -5.21 13.13 8.12
N SER A 276 -6.46 12.69 8.10
CA SER A 276 -7.62 13.51 8.48
C SER A 276 -7.80 13.53 10.00
N SER A 277 -8.73 14.37 10.48
CA SER A 277 -9.01 14.43 11.92
C SER A 277 -9.64 13.13 12.42
N ARG A 278 -9.42 12.80 13.70
CA ARG A 278 -10.05 11.65 14.38
C ARG A 278 -11.58 11.66 14.26
N ARG A 279 -12.20 12.84 14.31
CA ARG A 279 -13.64 13.02 14.06
C ARG A 279 -14.07 12.55 12.67
N THR A 280 -13.24 12.76 11.66
CA THR A 280 -13.49 12.30 10.28
C THR A 280 -13.36 10.79 10.20
N ALA A 281 -12.36 10.21 10.87
CA ALA A 281 -12.20 8.75 10.98
C ALA A 281 -13.43 8.10 11.63
N HIS A 282 -13.92 8.61 12.77
CA HIS A 282 -15.13 8.10 13.40
C HIS A 282 -16.37 8.21 12.51
N ARG A 283 -16.50 9.28 11.71
CA ARG A 283 -17.59 9.40 10.73
C ARG A 283 -17.49 8.34 9.62
N ALA A 284 -16.28 8.05 9.15
CA ALA A 284 -16.01 6.99 8.18
C ALA A 284 -16.34 5.61 8.75
N ILE A 285 -15.84 5.28 9.94
CA ILE A 285 -16.14 4.02 10.62
C ILE A 285 -17.64 3.89 10.90
N SER A 286 -18.32 4.96 11.31
CA SER A 286 -19.78 4.94 11.50
C SER A 286 -20.54 4.69 10.19
N SER A 287 -20.04 5.20 9.05
CA SER A 287 -20.60 4.91 7.74
C SER A 287 -20.41 3.44 7.36
N LEU A 288 -19.19 2.93 7.52
CA LEU A 288 -18.84 1.53 7.26
C LEU A 288 -19.62 0.56 8.15
N GLY A 289 -19.77 0.88 9.45
CA GLY A 289 -20.54 0.09 10.40
C GLY A 289 -22.01 -0.06 9.99
N ARG A 290 -22.65 1.03 9.54
CA ARG A 290 -24.02 0.95 9.00
C ARG A 290 -24.12 0.12 7.72
N LEU A 291 -23.08 0.12 6.89
CA LEU A 291 -23.05 -0.73 5.70
C LEU A 291 -22.88 -2.21 6.08
N ALA A 292 -22.04 -2.51 7.06
CA ALA A 292 -21.86 -3.86 7.60
C ALA A 292 -23.16 -4.39 8.23
N GLU A 293 -23.82 -3.60 9.07
CA GLU A 293 -25.12 -3.92 9.68
C GLU A 293 -26.19 -4.22 8.61
N ARG A 294 -26.29 -3.37 7.58
CA ARG A 294 -27.19 -3.63 6.44
C ARG A 294 -26.80 -4.88 5.65
N LYS A 295 -25.50 -5.20 5.55
CA LYS A 295 -25.04 -6.43 4.87
C LYS A 295 -25.53 -7.65 5.63
N VAL A 296 -25.35 -7.67 6.94
CA VAL A 296 -25.83 -8.73 7.85
C VAL A 296 -27.34 -8.90 7.73
N ALA A 297 -28.11 -7.82 7.90
CA ALA A 297 -29.57 -7.87 7.80
C ALA A 297 -30.06 -8.41 6.44
N ARG A 298 -29.40 -8.02 5.33
CA ARG A 298 -29.73 -8.54 3.98
C ARG A 298 -29.39 -10.01 3.80
N GLN A 299 -28.26 -10.47 4.35
CA GLN A 299 -27.86 -11.88 4.27
C GLN A 299 -28.83 -12.76 5.04
N MET A 300 -29.27 -12.32 6.22
CA MET A 300 -30.28 -13.02 7.02
C MET A 300 -31.67 -13.02 6.36
N ALA A 301 -32.09 -11.90 5.76
CA ALA A 301 -33.38 -11.83 5.06
C ALA A 301 -33.43 -12.64 3.74
N SER A 302 -32.28 -13.06 3.21
CA SER A 302 -32.20 -13.76 1.93
C SER A 302 -32.55 -15.25 2.07
N GLN A 303 -33.85 -15.58 2.00
CA GLN A 303 -34.39 -16.96 1.97
C GLN A 303 -34.07 -17.77 0.69
N LYS A 304 -33.01 -17.41 -0.05
CA LYS A 304 -32.73 -18.00 -1.37
C LYS A 304 -31.89 -19.29 -1.33
N SER A 305 -31.36 -19.67 -0.16
CA SER A 305 -30.59 -20.90 0.01
C SER A 305 -31.36 -21.88 0.90
N PRO A 306 -31.29 -23.19 0.62
CA PRO A 306 -31.95 -24.20 1.44
C PRO A 306 -31.32 -24.31 2.86
N MET A 307 -30.09 -23.85 3.02
CA MET A 307 -29.43 -23.72 4.32
C MET A 307 -29.36 -22.23 4.74
N ALA A 308 -29.73 -21.95 5.98
CA ALA A 308 -29.56 -20.62 6.58
C ALA A 308 -28.07 -20.29 6.80
N PRO A 309 -27.69 -19.00 6.83
CA PRO A 309 -26.33 -18.61 7.19
C PRO A 309 -25.95 -19.12 8.59
N ILE A 310 -24.69 -19.52 8.76
CA ILE A 310 -24.16 -20.03 10.03
C ILE A 310 -23.68 -18.84 10.87
N ILE A 311 -24.13 -18.76 12.11
CA ILE A 311 -23.66 -17.78 13.09
C ILE A 311 -22.55 -18.45 13.92
N CYS A 312 -21.35 -17.90 13.84
CA CYS A 312 -20.22 -18.32 14.67
C CYS A 312 -20.01 -17.27 15.77
N LEU A 313 -20.01 -17.74 17.02
CA LEU A 313 -19.84 -16.92 18.21
C LEU A 313 -18.53 -17.27 18.89
N ASP A 314 -17.84 -16.25 19.38
CA ASP A 314 -16.63 -16.45 20.16
C ASP A 314 -16.45 -15.30 21.16
N ASN A 315 -15.70 -15.57 22.22
CA ASN A 315 -15.39 -14.57 23.24
C ASN A 315 -14.07 -13.88 22.94
N LEU A 316 -14.03 -12.60 23.28
CA LEU A 316 -12.86 -11.76 23.17
C LEU A 316 -12.57 -11.17 24.55
N ASP A 317 -11.67 -11.85 25.24
CA ASP A 317 -11.12 -11.40 26.51
C ASP A 317 -9.78 -10.72 26.28
N PHE A 318 -9.68 -9.43 26.59
CA PHE A 318 -8.39 -8.74 26.56
C PHE A 318 -8.16 -7.94 27.83
N LYS A 319 -6.90 -7.96 28.28
CA LYS A 319 -6.46 -7.28 29.49
C LYS A 319 -5.94 -5.90 29.13
N GLU A 320 -6.60 -4.84 29.59
CA GLU A 320 -6.08 -3.49 29.47
C GLU A 320 -4.98 -3.28 30.53
N SER A 321 -3.72 -3.51 30.15
CA SER A 321 -2.58 -3.28 31.03
C SER A 321 -2.23 -1.79 31.10
N VAL A 322 -2.58 -1.15 32.21
CA VAL A 322 -2.09 0.20 32.54
C VAL A 322 -0.61 0.09 32.91
N HIS A 323 0.26 0.71 32.09
CA HIS A 323 1.72 0.65 32.25
C HIS A 323 2.21 1.42 33.50
N GLU A 324 1.50 2.48 33.89
CA GLU A 324 1.74 3.23 35.13
C GLU A 324 0.59 3.02 36.11
N LYS A 325 0.82 2.21 37.14
CA LYS A 325 -0.18 1.94 38.18
C LYS A 325 -0.44 3.20 39.01
N LEU A 326 -1.54 3.86 38.74
CA LEU A 326 -2.13 4.87 39.63
C LEU A 326 -3.17 4.18 40.52
N ILE A 327 -3.39 4.69 41.74
CA ILE A 327 -4.38 4.12 42.68
C ILE A 327 -5.79 4.05 42.05
N GLU A 328 -6.11 5.00 41.15
CA GLU A 328 -7.41 5.07 40.44
C GLU A 328 -7.45 4.28 39.12
N LYS A 329 -6.31 3.86 38.57
CA LYS A 329 -6.23 3.15 37.29
C LYS A 329 -5.59 1.78 37.49
N THR A 330 -6.42 0.80 37.80
CA THR A 330 -6.02 -0.60 37.87
C THR A 330 -6.13 -1.25 36.50
N THR A 331 -5.36 -2.31 36.29
CA THR A 331 -5.51 -3.19 35.12
C THR A 331 -6.91 -3.81 35.14
N GLN A 332 -7.65 -3.65 34.05
CA GLN A 332 -9.00 -4.19 33.90
C GLN A 332 -9.02 -5.30 32.85
N MET A 333 -9.83 -6.33 33.11
CA MET A 333 -10.19 -7.32 32.10
C MET A 333 -11.39 -6.78 31.35
N PHE A 334 -11.25 -6.65 30.04
CA PHE A 334 -12.39 -6.39 29.17
C PHE A 334 -12.91 -7.74 28.67
N HIS A 335 -14.22 -7.89 28.80
CA HIS A 335 -14.96 -9.03 28.31
C HIS A 335 -15.91 -8.57 27.22
N GLY A 336 -15.83 -9.18 26.06
CA GLY A 336 -16.81 -8.94 25.01
C GLY A 336 -17.00 -10.16 24.15
N THR A 337 -18.22 -10.36 23.66
CA THR A 337 -18.53 -11.40 22.68
C THR A 337 -18.50 -10.79 21.29
N TRP A 338 -17.85 -11.48 20.37
CA TRP A 338 -17.88 -11.17 18.95
C TRP A 338 -18.40 -12.37 18.17
N GLY A 339 -18.71 -12.13 16.91
CA GLY A 339 -19.16 -13.21 16.05
C GLY A 339 -19.13 -12.80 14.60
N TYR A 340 -19.37 -13.78 13.75
CA TYR A 340 -19.52 -13.55 12.33
C TYR A 340 -20.61 -14.43 11.73
N LEU A 341 -21.20 -13.90 10.67
CA LEU A 341 -22.12 -14.61 9.81
C LEU A 341 -21.34 -15.22 8.65
N HIS A 342 -21.46 -16.53 8.48
CA HIS A 342 -20.87 -17.26 7.37
C HIS A 342 -21.98 -17.74 6.44
N VAL A 343 -21.98 -17.24 5.20
CA VAL A 343 -22.90 -17.71 4.17
C VAL A 343 -22.23 -18.87 3.43
N PRO A 344 -22.76 -20.11 3.50
CA PRO A 344 -22.12 -21.24 2.83
C PRO A 344 -22.15 -21.08 1.31
N ASP A 345 -21.17 -21.67 0.62
CA ASP A 345 -21.06 -21.56 -0.83
C ASP A 345 -22.28 -22.21 -1.52
N LYS A 346 -22.95 -21.43 -2.36
CA LYS A 346 -24.12 -21.89 -3.12
C LYS A 346 -23.79 -23.04 -4.06
N GLN A 347 -22.58 -23.06 -4.63
CA GLN A 347 -22.19 -24.14 -5.52
C GLN A 347 -22.15 -25.46 -4.77
N LEU A 348 -21.57 -25.47 -3.56
CA LEU A 348 -21.53 -26.64 -2.70
C LEU A 348 -22.92 -27.05 -2.22
N ILE A 349 -23.75 -26.10 -1.77
CA ILE A 349 -25.10 -26.41 -1.28
C ILE A 349 -25.95 -27.05 -2.39
N ASN A 350 -25.80 -26.60 -3.64
CA ASN A 350 -26.58 -27.11 -4.77
C ASN A 350 -26.20 -28.56 -5.19
N GLU A 351 -25.10 -29.11 -4.68
CA GLU A 351 -24.72 -30.52 -4.91
C GLU A 351 -25.56 -31.50 -4.08
N PHE A 352 -26.26 -31.01 -3.05
CA PHE A 352 -27.06 -31.80 -2.13
C PHE A 352 -28.57 -31.54 -2.34
N ASP A 353 -29.38 -32.53 -1.97
CA ASP A 353 -30.83 -32.38 -1.93
C ASP A 353 -31.24 -31.28 -0.92
N PRO A 354 -31.99 -30.24 -1.33
CA PRO A 354 -32.51 -29.21 -0.45
C PRO A 354 -33.21 -29.73 0.81
N ASP A 355 -33.91 -30.86 0.72
CA ASP A 355 -34.65 -31.44 1.85
C ASP A 355 -33.72 -31.93 2.98
N ASN A 356 -32.45 -32.19 2.68
CA ASN A 356 -31.45 -32.56 3.67
C ASN A 356 -31.14 -31.43 4.65
N PHE A 357 -31.37 -30.17 4.27
CA PHE A 357 -31.12 -29.00 5.11
C PHE A 357 -32.35 -28.57 5.93
N SER A 358 -33.44 -29.35 5.89
CA SER A 358 -34.65 -29.05 6.65
C SER A 358 -34.47 -29.27 8.15
N LEU A 359 -35.17 -28.46 8.95
CA LEU A 359 -35.20 -28.61 10.41
C LEU A 359 -35.66 -30.00 10.84
N LYS A 360 -36.63 -30.58 10.12
CA LYS A 360 -37.14 -31.93 10.38
C LYS A 360 -36.05 -32.98 10.19
N ARG A 361 -35.28 -32.89 9.09
CA ARG A 361 -34.17 -33.83 8.83
C ARG A 361 -33.08 -33.71 9.89
N TYR A 362 -32.77 -32.48 10.31
CA TYR A 362 -31.84 -32.23 11.42
C TYR A 362 -32.32 -32.87 12.73
N GLN A 363 -33.58 -32.67 13.11
CA GLN A 363 -34.16 -33.26 14.32
C GLN A 363 -34.09 -34.79 14.30
N THR A 364 -34.51 -35.42 13.19
CA THR A 364 -34.41 -36.88 13.04
C THR A 364 -32.96 -37.36 13.11
N ALA A 365 -32.02 -36.66 12.47
CA ALA A 365 -30.61 -37.03 12.52
C ALA A 365 -30.03 -36.92 13.95
N ILE A 366 -30.45 -35.92 14.73
CA ILE A 366 -30.04 -35.78 16.14
C ILE A 366 -30.64 -36.91 16.99
N GLU A 367 -31.92 -37.24 16.80
CA GLU A 367 -32.57 -38.38 17.48
C GLU A 367 -31.86 -39.69 17.15
N ASP A 368 -31.61 -39.97 15.87
CA ASP A 368 -30.88 -41.16 15.40
C ASP A 368 -29.45 -41.20 15.98
N SER A 369 -28.82 -40.03 16.16
CA SER A 369 -27.46 -39.93 16.71
C SER A 369 -27.38 -40.33 18.19
N ALA A 370 -28.47 -40.18 18.95
CA ALA A 370 -28.49 -40.53 20.38
C ALA A 370 -28.30 -42.04 20.60
N ASP A 371 -28.82 -42.86 19.69
CA ASP A 371 -28.71 -44.32 19.72
C ASP A 371 -27.58 -44.87 18.83
N MET A 372 -26.85 -43.98 18.13
CA MET A 372 -25.80 -44.36 17.21
C MET A 372 -24.60 -44.95 17.97
N LYS A 373 -24.34 -46.24 17.76
CA LYS A 373 -23.17 -46.93 18.32
C LYS A 373 -21.90 -46.49 17.59
N VAL A 374 -21.14 -45.60 18.21
CA VAL A 374 -19.84 -45.15 17.72
C VAL A 374 -18.88 -46.33 17.64
N GLN A 375 -18.35 -46.58 16.43
CA GLN A 375 -17.35 -47.62 16.22
C GLN A 375 -15.94 -47.00 16.14
N PRO A 376 -14.94 -47.54 16.85
CA PRO A 376 -13.56 -47.04 16.77
C PRO A 376 -12.99 -47.01 15.35
N ALA A 377 -13.45 -47.91 14.48
CA ALA A 377 -13.04 -47.97 13.07
C ALA A 377 -13.35 -46.69 12.29
N TRP A 378 -14.33 -45.87 12.70
CA TRP A 378 -14.66 -44.60 12.02
C TRP A 378 -13.59 -43.52 12.19
N PHE A 379 -12.73 -43.65 13.21
CA PHE A 379 -11.63 -42.72 13.46
C PHE A 379 -10.29 -43.25 12.95
N LEU A 380 -10.27 -44.47 12.40
CA LEU A 380 -9.08 -45.07 11.83
C LEU A 380 -9.09 -44.86 10.32
N PRO A 381 -7.92 -44.55 9.70
CA PRO A 381 -7.83 -44.45 8.27
C PRO A 381 -8.14 -45.82 7.66
N ASP A 382 -8.95 -45.83 6.61
CA ASP A 382 -9.11 -47.03 5.80
C ASP A 382 -7.81 -47.31 5.00
N ASN A 383 -7.81 -48.43 4.28
CA ASN A 383 -6.65 -48.82 3.47
C ASN A 383 -6.34 -47.78 2.38
N ASP A 384 -7.35 -47.16 1.77
CA ASP A 384 -7.16 -46.22 0.66
C ASP A 384 -6.60 -44.88 1.16
N ALA A 385 -7.11 -44.37 2.29
CA ALA A 385 -6.58 -43.22 3.00
C ALA A 385 -5.14 -43.46 3.48
N SER A 386 -4.83 -44.66 3.98
CA SER A 386 -3.47 -45.03 4.37
C SER A 386 -2.52 -45.09 3.16
N LEU A 387 -2.97 -45.63 2.03
CA LEU A 387 -2.22 -45.64 0.77
C LEU A 387 -2.00 -44.21 0.25
N HIS A 388 -3.03 -43.36 0.30
CA HIS A 388 -2.94 -41.96 -0.09
C HIS A 388 -1.92 -41.21 0.78
N PHE A 389 -2.04 -41.31 2.11
CA PHE A 389 -1.13 -40.68 3.06
C PHE A 389 0.33 -41.11 2.84
N ARG A 390 0.55 -42.40 2.53
CA ARG A 390 1.87 -42.91 2.17
C ARG A 390 2.43 -42.24 0.91
N GLU A 391 1.60 -42.02 -0.12
CA GLU A 391 2.01 -41.34 -1.34
C GLU A 391 2.28 -39.84 -1.11
N VAL A 392 1.52 -39.18 -0.23
CA VAL A 392 1.79 -37.80 0.22
C VAL A 392 3.18 -37.72 0.87
N LEU A 393 3.46 -38.56 1.86
CA LEU A 393 4.76 -38.59 2.54
C LEU A 393 5.91 -38.84 1.56
N LYS A 394 5.77 -39.85 0.69
CA LYS A 394 6.79 -40.12 -0.34
C LYS A 394 7.03 -38.91 -1.23
N SER A 395 5.99 -38.20 -1.65
CA SER A 395 6.13 -37.05 -2.53
C SER A 395 6.84 -35.87 -1.86
N GLN A 396 6.55 -35.62 -0.57
CA GLN A 396 7.19 -34.58 0.24
C GLN A 396 8.68 -34.91 0.48
N ILE A 397 8.97 -36.16 0.86
CA ILE A 397 10.35 -36.66 1.02
C ILE A 397 11.12 -36.52 -0.30
N THR A 398 10.51 -36.93 -1.40
CA THR A 398 11.10 -36.83 -2.75
C THR A 398 11.40 -35.39 -3.12
N LYS A 399 10.48 -34.45 -2.83
CA LYS A 399 10.66 -33.02 -3.09
C LYS A 399 11.87 -32.46 -2.35
N VAL A 400 12.02 -32.78 -1.06
CA VAL A 400 13.16 -32.32 -0.24
C VAL A 400 14.47 -32.96 -0.70
N LEU A 401 14.46 -34.27 -0.96
CA LEU A 401 15.63 -34.99 -1.46
C LEU A 401 16.16 -34.39 -2.76
N LEU A 402 15.28 -34.14 -3.73
CA LEU A 402 15.65 -33.58 -5.03
C LEU A 402 16.01 -32.09 -4.97
N GLY A 403 15.40 -31.34 -4.05
CA GLY A 403 15.66 -29.91 -3.88
C GLY A 403 16.97 -29.61 -3.15
N CYS A 404 17.32 -30.42 -2.15
CA CYS A 404 18.36 -30.06 -1.19
C CYS A 404 19.53 -31.07 -1.09
N ILE A 405 19.32 -32.36 -1.39
CA ILE A 405 20.25 -33.41 -0.95
C ILE A 405 20.90 -34.16 -2.12
N ALA A 406 20.12 -34.54 -3.13
CA ALA A 406 20.57 -35.49 -4.15
C ALA A 406 19.98 -35.21 -5.53
N THR A 407 20.72 -35.60 -6.56
CA THR A 407 20.23 -35.63 -7.95
C THR A 407 20.06 -37.07 -8.41
N PRO A 408 18.98 -37.40 -9.15
CA PRO A 408 18.68 -38.78 -9.51
C PRO A 408 19.59 -39.24 -10.66
N SER A 409 20.30 -40.34 -10.44
CA SER A 409 21.20 -40.95 -11.44
C SER A 409 20.44 -41.53 -12.64
N ASP A 410 19.20 -41.99 -12.45
CA ASP A 410 18.31 -42.48 -13.51
C ASP A 410 17.08 -41.56 -13.65
N LYS A 411 16.86 -41.04 -14.86
CA LYS A 411 15.73 -40.16 -15.20
C LYS A 411 14.57 -40.90 -15.87
N LYS A 412 14.65 -42.23 -16.02
CA LYS A 412 13.61 -43.03 -16.70
C LYS A 412 12.32 -43.16 -15.88
N GLN A 413 12.40 -43.17 -14.55
CA GLN A 413 11.21 -43.13 -13.69
C GLN A 413 10.92 -41.70 -13.24
N LYS A 414 9.68 -41.28 -13.44
CA LYS A 414 9.20 -39.97 -12.99
C LYS A 414 8.93 -40.04 -11.48
N LEU A 415 9.84 -39.47 -10.70
CA LEU A 415 9.66 -39.32 -9.26
C LEU A 415 8.57 -38.28 -8.98
N ARG A 416 7.59 -38.62 -8.14
CA ARG A 416 6.50 -37.72 -7.77
C ARG A 416 7.00 -36.73 -6.71
N THR A 417 7.03 -35.44 -7.05
CA THR A 417 7.40 -34.35 -6.13
C THR A 417 6.19 -33.56 -5.63
N VAL A 418 5.01 -33.85 -6.18
CA VAL A 418 3.74 -33.20 -5.84
C VAL A 418 2.84 -34.24 -5.18
N PRO A 419 2.27 -33.96 -3.99
CA PRO A 419 1.33 -34.84 -3.34
C PRO A 419 0.10 -35.11 -4.21
N PRO A 420 -0.48 -36.33 -4.15
CA PRO A 420 -1.78 -36.58 -4.76
C PRO A 420 -2.85 -35.67 -4.11
N PRO A 421 -3.79 -35.11 -4.89
CA PRO A 421 -4.86 -34.28 -4.34
C PRO A 421 -5.79 -35.11 -3.42
N ILE A 422 -6.34 -34.47 -2.38
CA ILE A 422 -7.45 -34.98 -1.55
C ILE A 422 -8.60 -34.03 -1.79
N ASP A 423 -9.75 -34.54 -2.24
CA ASP A 423 -11.02 -33.83 -2.42
C ASP A 423 -10.85 -32.32 -2.64
N PRO A 424 -10.29 -31.91 -3.79
CA PRO A 424 -9.88 -30.55 -4.02
C PRO A 424 -11.11 -29.65 -4.09
N ILE A 425 -11.47 -29.05 -2.95
CA ILE A 425 -12.44 -27.97 -2.89
C ILE A 425 -11.80 -26.75 -3.55
N ALA A 426 -12.54 -26.12 -4.46
CA ALA A 426 -12.08 -24.89 -5.07
C ALA A 426 -11.80 -23.84 -3.98
N VAL A 427 -10.57 -23.36 -3.89
CA VAL A 427 -10.20 -22.30 -2.95
C VAL A 427 -10.95 -21.04 -3.34
N LYS A 428 -11.91 -20.64 -2.51
CA LYS A 428 -12.67 -19.41 -2.68
C LYS A 428 -12.60 -18.60 -1.40
N LYS A 429 -12.63 -17.27 -1.54
CA LYS A 429 -12.76 -16.38 -0.41
C LYS A 429 -14.12 -16.62 0.27
N PRO A 430 -14.18 -16.95 1.57
CA PRO A 430 -15.44 -17.18 2.25
C PRO A 430 -16.24 -15.88 2.36
N ASP A 431 -17.57 -15.96 2.22
CA ASP A 431 -18.45 -14.80 2.44
C ASP A 431 -18.79 -14.69 3.93
N ILE A 432 -17.94 -13.93 4.61
CA ILE A 432 -18.04 -13.67 6.05
C ILE A 432 -18.46 -12.22 6.27
N SER A 433 -19.38 -12.00 7.20
CA SER A 433 -19.78 -10.69 7.68
C SER A 433 -19.66 -10.63 9.20
N LEU A 434 -18.79 -9.76 9.70
CA LEU A 434 -18.57 -9.59 11.13
C LEU A 434 -19.75 -8.87 11.78
N PHE A 435 -20.14 -9.33 12.96
CA PHE A 435 -20.98 -8.57 13.87
C PHE A 435 -20.15 -7.53 14.61
N LYS A 436 -20.84 -6.48 15.06
CA LYS A 436 -20.27 -5.51 15.99
C LYS A 436 -20.03 -6.19 17.33
N LEU A 437 -18.83 -5.99 17.89
CA LEU A 437 -18.46 -6.42 19.24
C LEU A 437 -19.50 -5.96 20.27
N MET A 438 -19.91 -6.88 21.13
CA MET A 438 -20.87 -6.65 22.19
C MET A 438 -20.17 -6.72 23.54
N ILE A 439 -20.56 -5.83 24.46
CA ILE A 439 -20.04 -5.81 25.83
C ILE A 439 -20.96 -6.69 26.67
N ALA A 440 -20.94 -7.99 26.38
CA ALA A 440 -21.69 -9.03 27.07
C ALA A 440 -20.79 -10.25 27.23
N LEU A 441 -21.08 -11.05 28.24
CA LEU A 441 -20.37 -12.29 28.57
C LEU A 441 -21.26 -13.47 28.21
N ASP A 442 -20.75 -14.50 27.56
CA ASP A 442 -21.53 -15.73 27.30
C ASP A 442 -21.39 -16.79 28.42
N ASN A 443 -20.62 -16.47 29.47
CA ASN A 443 -20.29 -17.42 30.54
C ASN A 443 -21.39 -17.58 31.60
N SER A 444 -22.52 -16.91 31.42
CA SER A 444 -23.70 -17.02 32.28
C SER A 444 -24.97 -17.08 31.43
N THR A 445 -26.02 -17.70 31.95
CA THR A 445 -27.33 -17.79 31.25
C THR A 445 -27.95 -16.42 30.97
N GLU A 446 -27.78 -15.47 31.88
CA GLU A 446 -28.22 -14.07 31.69
C GLU A 446 -27.43 -13.40 30.57
N GLY A 447 -26.11 -13.54 30.58
CA GLY A 447 -25.24 -12.95 29.56
C GLY A 447 -25.41 -13.57 28.17
N VAL A 448 -25.70 -14.88 28.05
CA VAL A 448 -26.09 -15.49 26.76
C VAL A 448 -27.38 -14.86 26.21
N GLY A 449 -28.34 -14.53 27.07
CA GLY A 449 -29.56 -13.81 26.68
C GLY A 449 -29.25 -12.44 26.08
N GLU A 450 -28.36 -11.67 26.72
CA GLU A 450 -27.90 -10.36 26.23
C GLU A 450 -27.16 -10.46 24.89
N VAL A 451 -26.32 -11.49 24.74
CA VAL A 451 -25.60 -11.79 23.51
C VAL A 451 -26.58 -12.07 22.36
N LEU A 452 -27.57 -12.94 22.59
CA LEU A 452 -28.60 -13.27 21.59
C LEU A 452 -29.44 -12.04 21.22
N GLU A 453 -29.89 -11.26 22.20
CA GLU A 453 -30.65 -10.04 21.94
C GLU A 453 -29.80 -9.02 21.15
N GLY A 454 -28.52 -8.90 21.48
CA GLY A 454 -27.56 -8.08 20.76
C GLY A 454 -27.42 -8.50 19.29
N PHE A 455 -27.40 -9.80 19.00
CA PHE A 455 -27.38 -10.29 17.61
C PHE A 455 -28.70 -10.02 16.89
N LEU A 456 -29.85 -10.29 17.52
CA LEU A 456 -31.17 -10.02 16.93
C LEU A 456 -31.31 -8.55 16.51
N ARG A 457 -30.86 -7.62 17.37
CA ARG A 457 -30.83 -6.19 17.05
C ARG A 457 -29.96 -5.87 15.84
N GLN A 458 -28.79 -6.50 15.71
CA GLN A 458 -27.88 -6.29 14.58
C GLN A 458 -28.37 -6.94 13.27
N MET A 459 -29.13 -8.03 13.36
CA MET A 459 -29.76 -8.68 12.22
C MET A 459 -31.07 -8.00 11.81
N ASN A 460 -31.60 -7.11 12.64
CA ASN A 460 -32.92 -6.49 12.48
C ASN A 460 -34.03 -7.54 12.35
N LEU A 461 -33.97 -8.57 13.21
CA LEU A 461 -34.96 -9.64 13.33
C LEU A 461 -35.63 -9.58 14.70
N THR A 462 -36.90 -9.95 14.75
CA THR A 462 -37.59 -10.26 16.01
C THR A 462 -37.23 -11.67 16.49
N SER A 463 -37.46 -11.93 17.79
CA SER A 463 -37.28 -13.28 18.35
C SER A 463 -38.11 -14.32 17.60
N GLU A 464 -39.37 -13.98 17.27
CA GLU A 464 -40.28 -14.88 16.55
C GLU A 464 -39.76 -15.21 15.15
N GLU A 465 -39.27 -14.22 14.39
CA GLU A 465 -38.71 -14.42 13.04
C GLU A 465 -37.38 -15.20 13.05
N PHE A 466 -36.65 -15.19 14.16
CA PHE A 466 -35.40 -15.93 14.28
C PHE A 466 -35.62 -17.41 14.62
N TYR A 467 -36.64 -17.72 15.42
CA TYR A 467 -36.98 -19.08 15.83
C TYR A 467 -38.00 -19.78 14.92
N SER A 468 -38.59 -19.05 13.96
CA SER A 468 -39.44 -19.59 12.90
C SER A 468 -38.64 -20.19 11.76
#